data_AF-A0A1E7MYU8-F1
#
_entry.id   AF-A0A1E7MYU8-F1
#
_cell.length_a   1.000
_cell.length_b   1.000
_cell.length_c   1.000
_cell.angle_alpha   90.00
_cell.angle_beta   90.00
_cell.angle_gamma   90.00
#
_symmetry.space_group_name_H-M   'P 1'
#
loop_
_entity.id
_entity.type
_entity.pdbx_description
1 polymer ?
#
loop_
_entity_poly.entity_id
_entity_poly.type
_entity_poly.pdbx_seq_one_letter_code
_entity_poly.pdbx_strand_id
1 'polypeptide(L)'
;MDAVRVSALRERLAGTGWLEAVGGFAGSLRRSVERRGAGELLLVGTEAYEPWHLAAHLEDEAAWSAVPRLAPTLLRHRPPATAPTHLAHDLRRLTEAGRGATVLVVAPAAVGAPLLERVQDARRHGATVLALDGAGPVAPSTDGDLAGPTDPADLAGLADLAGLAHERLTVGTAAEEPFDLAQHLVSAAAGQPVGRRSALGRLAELAGRLASAPSLSRW
;
A
#
# COMPACT_ATOMS: atom_id res chain seq x y z
N MET A 1 4.52 -0.25 20.92
CA MET A 1 3.10 0.18 20.98
C MET A 1 2.40 -0.71 22.01
N ASP A 2 1.63 -0.15 22.95
CA ASP A 2 1.00 -0.88 24.07
C ASP A 2 -0.13 -1.83 23.58
N ALA A 3 -0.19 -3.06 24.08
CA ALA A 3 -1.18 -4.09 23.71
C ALA A 3 -2.64 -3.62 23.95
N VAL A 4 -2.85 -2.74 24.94
CA VAL A 4 -4.14 -2.10 25.20
C VAL A 4 -4.56 -1.19 24.04
N ARG A 5 -3.61 -0.44 23.45
CA ARG A 5 -3.87 0.40 22.26
C ARG A 5 -4.20 -0.43 21.03
N VAL A 6 -3.56 -1.60 20.86
CA VAL A 6 -3.85 -2.53 19.75
C VAL A 6 -5.23 -3.16 19.89
N SER A 7 -5.63 -3.59 21.10
CA SER A 7 -6.98 -4.14 21.31
C SER A 7 -8.07 -3.09 21.14
N ALA A 8 -7.85 -1.87 21.64
CA ALA A 8 -8.78 -0.76 21.45
C ALA A 8 -8.91 -0.37 19.97
N LEU A 9 -7.79 -0.30 19.24
CA LEU A 9 -7.79 -0.08 17.79
C LEU A 9 -8.55 -1.20 17.07
N ARG A 10 -8.33 -2.46 17.45
CA ARG A 10 -9.04 -3.62 16.89
C ARG A 10 -10.55 -3.53 17.13
N GLU A 11 -10.99 -3.19 18.33
CA GLU A 11 -12.41 -3.06 18.66
C GLU A 11 -13.08 -1.91 17.89
N ARG A 12 -12.37 -0.79 17.67
CA ARG A 12 -12.86 0.31 16.83
C ARG A 12 -12.97 -0.06 15.34
N LEU A 13 -12.09 -0.94 14.86
CA LEU A 13 -12.08 -1.39 13.47
C LEU A 13 -13.02 -2.57 13.24
N ALA A 14 -13.26 -3.40 14.26
CA ALA A 14 -14.18 -4.52 14.21
C ALA A 14 -15.62 -4.00 14.01
N GLY A 15 -16.30 -4.49 12.98
CA GLY A 15 -17.65 -4.04 12.60
C GLY A 15 -17.69 -2.96 11.51
N THR A 16 -16.53 -2.43 11.10
CA THR A 16 -16.45 -1.49 9.96
C THR A 16 -16.28 -2.19 8.60
N GLY A 17 -15.89 -3.47 8.60
CA GLY A 17 -15.52 -4.21 7.39
C GLY A 17 -14.10 -3.91 6.88
N TRP A 18 -13.36 -3.00 7.54
CA TRP A 18 -12.07 -2.54 7.05
C TRP A 18 -10.98 -3.63 7.10
N LEU A 19 -10.94 -4.46 8.15
CA LEU A 19 -9.96 -5.54 8.24
C LEU A 19 -10.21 -6.62 7.18
N GLU A 20 -11.48 -6.87 6.84
CA GLU A 20 -11.89 -7.73 5.75
C GLU A 20 -11.48 -7.13 4.40
N ALA A 21 -11.65 -5.83 4.20
CA ALA A 21 -11.20 -5.12 2.99
C ALA A 21 -9.67 -5.19 2.83
N VAL A 22 -8.92 -4.97 3.92
CA VAL A 22 -7.46 -5.14 3.95
C VAL A 22 -7.06 -6.57 3.58
N GLY A 23 -7.72 -7.58 4.15
CA GLY A 23 -7.48 -8.99 3.83
C GLY A 23 -7.80 -9.33 2.38
N GLY A 24 -8.89 -8.79 1.84
CA GLY A 24 -9.28 -8.93 0.43
C GLY A 24 -8.23 -8.34 -0.51
N PHE A 25 -7.83 -7.09 -0.25
CA PHE A 25 -6.80 -6.38 -1.00
C PHE A 25 -5.45 -7.11 -0.97
N ALA A 26 -4.97 -7.48 0.21
CA ALA A 26 -3.73 -8.22 0.39
C ALA A 26 -3.75 -9.59 -0.30
N GLY A 27 -4.91 -10.27 -0.29
CA GLY A 27 -5.13 -11.48 -1.05
C GLY A 27 -5.04 -11.26 -2.56
N SER A 28 -5.61 -10.17 -3.08
CA SER A 28 -5.50 -9.77 -4.50
C SER A 28 -4.05 -9.46 -4.88
N LEU A 29 -3.31 -8.72 -4.04
CA LEU A 29 -1.88 -8.47 -4.20
C LEU A 29 -1.10 -9.78 -4.30
N ARG A 30 -1.24 -10.67 -3.30
CA ARG A 30 -0.57 -11.96 -3.27
C ARG A 30 -0.86 -12.81 -4.51
N ARG A 31 -2.14 -12.95 -4.89
CA ARG A 31 -2.54 -13.70 -6.09
C ARG A 31 -1.91 -13.13 -7.36
N SER A 32 -1.81 -11.81 -7.46
CA SER A 32 -1.24 -11.14 -8.64
C SER A 32 0.24 -11.49 -8.86
N VAL A 33 1.00 -11.69 -7.77
CA VAL A 33 2.44 -12.02 -7.82
C VAL A 33 2.71 -13.54 -7.77
N GLU A 34 1.77 -14.35 -7.31
CA GLU A 34 1.91 -15.82 -7.29
C GLU A 34 1.44 -16.51 -8.57
N ARG A 35 0.61 -15.86 -9.40
CA ARG A 35 0.09 -16.46 -10.63
C ARG A 35 1.19 -16.95 -11.57
N ARG A 36 0.88 -17.98 -12.36
CA ARG A 36 1.79 -18.45 -13.42
C ARG A 36 2.07 -17.32 -14.41
N GLY A 37 3.35 -17.05 -14.66
CA GLY A 37 3.78 -15.93 -15.51
C GLY A 37 3.64 -14.55 -14.86
N ALA A 38 3.52 -14.48 -13.53
CA ALA A 38 3.72 -13.24 -12.80
C ALA A 38 5.14 -12.71 -13.03
N GLY A 39 5.22 -11.43 -13.39
CA GLY A 39 6.46 -10.68 -13.53
C GLY A 39 6.77 -9.91 -12.25
N GLU A 40 7.31 -8.71 -12.41
CA GLU A 40 7.67 -7.83 -11.30
C GLU A 40 6.45 -7.15 -10.64
N LEU A 41 6.60 -6.82 -9.36
CA LEU A 41 5.73 -5.91 -8.63
C LEU A 41 6.36 -4.51 -8.67
N LEU A 42 5.73 -3.58 -9.38
CA LEU A 42 6.11 -2.18 -9.44
C LEU A 42 5.33 -1.41 -8.38
N LEU A 43 6.02 -0.72 -7.48
CA LEU A 43 5.41 0.09 -6.43
C LEU A 43 5.69 1.57 -6.71
N VAL A 44 4.64 2.38 -6.78
CA VAL A 44 4.75 3.81 -7.10
C VAL A 44 3.80 4.62 -6.22
N GLY A 45 4.24 5.79 -5.77
CA GLY A 45 3.37 6.76 -5.10
C GLY A 45 3.17 8.03 -5.91
N THR A 46 2.64 9.08 -5.28
CA THR A 46 2.48 10.40 -5.93
C THR A 46 3.81 11.16 -5.95
N GLU A 47 3.87 12.30 -6.63
CA GLU A 47 5.07 13.13 -6.62
C GLU A 47 5.40 13.65 -5.20
N ALA A 48 4.37 13.84 -4.37
CA ALA A 48 4.50 14.30 -2.99
C ALA A 48 4.65 13.16 -1.97
N TYR A 49 4.43 11.90 -2.37
CA TYR A 49 4.42 10.76 -1.45
C TYR A 49 5.17 9.56 -2.03
N GLU A 50 6.32 9.23 -1.43
CA GLU A 50 7.09 8.03 -1.76
C GLU A 50 6.77 6.89 -0.77
N PRO A 51 6.22 5.75 -1.21
CA PRO A 51 5.78 4.65 -0.33
C PRO A 51 6.93 3.75 0.10
N TRP A 52 8.06 4.33 0.53
CA TRP A 52 9.26 3.58 0.88
C TRP A 52 9.05 2.65 2.09
N HIS A 53 8.21 3.05 3.05
CA HIS A 53 7.85 2.21 4.19
C HIS A 53 7.14 0.92 3.75
N LEU A 54 6.16 1.03 2.85
CA LEU A 54 5.50 -0.13 2.27
C LEU A 54 6.48 -1.02 1.49
N ALA A 55 7.40 -0.41 0.73
CA ALA A 55 8.41 -1.14 0.00
C ALA A 55 9.25 -2.02 0.94
N ALA A 56 9.73 -1.44 2.05
CA ALA A 56 10.50 -2.15 3.06
C ALA A 56 9.72 -3.29 3.72
N HIS A 57 8.45 -3.06 4.08
CA HIS A 57 7.63 -4.11 4.69
C HIS A 57 7.29 -5.25 3.72
N LEU A 58 7.07 -4.95 2.44
CA LEU A 58 6.88 -5.98 1.43
C LEU A 58 8.17 -6.77 1.15
N GLU A 59 9.33 -6.13 1.20
CA GLU A 59 10.65 -6.78 1.11
C GLU A 59 10.87 -7.74 2.29
N ASP A 60 10.59 -7.30 3.52
CA ASP A 60 10.63 -8.16 4.71
C ASP A 60 9.71 -9.38 4.49
N GLU A 61 8.44 -9.15 4.16
CA GLU A 61 7.49 -10.24 3.95
C GLU A 61 7.89 -11.17 2.80
N ALA A 62 8.56 -10.68 1.76
CA ALA A 62 9.12 -11.51 0.70
C ALA A 62 10.25 -12.42 1.22
N ALA A 63 11.10 -11.91 2.13
CA ALA A 63 12.19 -12.67 2.75
C ALA A 63 11.69 -13.73 3.75
N TRP A 64 10.60 -13.45 4.47
CA TRP A 64 10.07 -14.32 5.53
C TRP A 64 8.92 -15.23 5.09
N SER A 65 8.35 -15.00 3.90
CA SER A 65 7.27 -15.82 3.34
C SER A 65 7.74 -16.68 2.16
N ALA A 66 6.86 -17.57 1.68
CA ALA A 66 7.10 -18.34 0.45
C ALA A 66 6.80 -17.54 -0.83
N VAL A 67 6.74 -16.20 -0.76
CA VAL A 67 6.35 -15.31 -1.87
C VAL A 67 7.44 -14.28 -2.16
N PRO A 68 8.57 -14.70 -2.75
CA PRO A 68 9.70 -13.79 -3.01
C PRO A 68 9.34 -12.63 -3.95
N ARG A 69 8.32 -12.80 -4.81
CA ARG A 69 7.83 -11.74 -5.71
C ARG A 69 6.97 -10.66 -5.02
N LEU A 70 6.84 -10.70 -3.69
CA LEU A 70 6.34 -9.56 -2.93
C LEU A 70 7.37 -8.43 -2.83
N ALA A 71 8.67 -8.72 -3.00
CA ALA A 71 9.74 -7.73 -3.06
C ALA A 71 9.48 -6.76 -4.23
N PRO A 72 9.12 -5.49 -3.96
CA PRO A 72 8.70 -4.58 -5.01
C PRO A 72 9.89 -3.81 -5.58
N THR A 73 9.80 -3.43 -6.85
CA THR A 73 10.64 -2.36 -7.41
C THR A 73 9.97 -1.01 -7.13
N LEU A 74 10.54 -0.23 -6.21
CA LEU A 74 10.07 1.12 -5.89
C LEU A 74 10.43 2.09 -7.03
N LEU A 75 9.42 2.63 -7.70
CA LEU A 75 9.57 3.63 -8.75
C LEU A 75 9.47 5.04 -8.17
N ARG A 76 10.49 5.85 -8.46
CA ARG A 76 10.61 7.23 -7.98
C ARG A 76 10.26 8.21 -9.10
N HIS A 77 9.57 9.29 -8.75
CA HIS A 77 9.33 10.41 -9.69
C HIS A 77 10.64 11.09 -10.09
N ARG A 78 11.56 11.21 -9.12
CA ARG A 78 12.88 11.82 -9.31
C ARG A 78 13.92 11.03 -8.53
N PRO A 79 14.51 9.97 -9.10
CA PRO A 79 15.61 9.27 -8.45
C PRO A 79 16.80 10.22 -8.21
N PRO A 80 17.45 10.18 -7.04
CA PRO A 80 18.67 10.96 -6.81
C PRO A 80 19.74 10.60 -7.84
N ALA A 81 20.45 11.60 -8.38
CA ALA A 81 21.49 11.37 -9.39
C ALA A 81 22.65 10.47 -8.90
N THR A 82 22.84 10.41 -7.58
CA THR A 82 23.86 9.57 -6.91
C THR A 82 23.29 8.26 -6.36
N ALA A 83 22.01 7.96 -6.62
CA ALA A 83 21.39 6.74 -6.12
C ALA A 83 22.07 5.50 -6.74
N PRO A 84 22.34 4.45 -5.95
CA PRO A 84 22.73 3.15 -6.47
C PRO A 84 21.75 2.67 -7.54
N THR A 85 22.22 1.91 -8.53
CA THR A 85 21.41 1.46 -9.68
C THR A 85 20.14 0.72 -9.27
N HIS A 86 20.20 -0.07 -8.19
CA HIS A 86 19.06 -0.81 -7.64
C HIS A 86 18.04 0.06 -6.88
N LEU A 87 18.33 1.35 -6.68
CA LEU A 87 17.42 2.34 -6.07
C LEU A 87 17.03 3.45 -7.05
N ALA A 88 17.60 3.46 -8.26
CA ALA A 88 17.47 4.52 -9.24
C ALA A 88 16.35 4.27 -10.28
N HIS A 89 15.32 3.49 -9.90
CA HIS A 89 14.21 3.16 -10.79
C HIS A 89 13.23 4.33 -10.91
N ASP A 90 13.01 4.81 -12.14
CA ASP A 90 12.08 5.90 -12.43
C ASP A 90 10.76 5.42 -13.04
N LEU A 91 9.85 6.35 -13.28
CA LEU A 91 8.53 6.06 -13.86
C LEU A 91 8.57 5.52 -15.30
N ARG A 92 9.70 5.56 -16.02
CA ARG A 92 9.77 5.02 -17.39
C ARG A 92 9.53 3.51 -17.41
N ARG A 93 9.85 2.82 -16.32
CA ARG A 93 9.54 1.39 -16.09
C ARG A 93 8.06 1.06 -16.24
N LEU A 94 7.14 2.00 -15.94
CA LEU A 94 5.72 1.80 -16.17
C LEU A 94 5.37 1.63 -17.66
N THR A 95 6.18 2.19 -18.57
CA THR A 95 6.00 2.05 -20.02
C THR A 95 6.32 0.64 -20.50
N GLU A 96 7.21 -0.06 -19.79
CA GLU A 96 7.60 -1.45 -20.08
C GLU A 96 6.66 -2.45 -19.40
N ALA A 97 5.86 -2.00 -18.43
CA ALA A 97 4.93 -2.82 -17.69
C ALA A 97 3.75 -3.27 -18.57
N GLY A 98 3.56 -4.58 -18.67
CA GLY A 98 2.46 -5.17 -19.42
C GLY A 98 2.01 -6.49 -18.82
N ARG A 99 1.56 -7.42 -19.67
CA ARG A 99 1.08 -8.73 -19.24
C ARG A 99 2.09 -9.46 -18.37
N GLY A 100 1.77 -9.61 -17.08
CA GLY A 100 2.66 -10.28 -16.13
C GLY A 100 2.96 -9.38 -14.93
N ALA A 101 3.17 -8.09 -15.19
CA ALA A 101 3.48 -7.10 -14.17
C ALA A 101 2.26 -6.77 -13.30
N THR A 102 2.54 -6.44 -12.04
CA THR A 102 1.58 -5.79 -11.14
C THR A 102 2.08 -4.38 -10.82
N VAL A 103 1.23 -3.37 -10.99
CA VAL A 103 1.49 -1.98 -10.57
C VAL A 103 0.65 -1.71 -9.33
N LEU A 104 1.31 -1.46 -8.20
CA LEU A 104 0.71 -1.03 -6.96
C LEU A 104 0.91 0.49 -6.80
N VAL A 105 -0.18 1.24 -6.92
CA VAL A 105 -0.20 2.69 -6.73
C VAL A 105 -0.59 3.00 -5.28
N VAL A 106 0.21 3.80 -4.58
CA VAL A 106 -0.02 4.18 -3.18
C VAL A 106 -0.15 5.70 -3.07
N ALA A 107 -1.35 6.18 -2.79
CA ALA A 107 -1.69 7.59 -2.91
C ALA A 107 -2.56 8.06 -1.73
N PRO A 108 -1.97 8.57 -0.63
CA PRO A 108 -2.77 9.10 0.49
C PRO A 108 -3.58 10.33 0.12
N ALA A 109 -3.22 11.00 -0.98
CA ALA A 109 -3.92 12.14 -1.56
C ALA A 109 -4.04 11.95 -3.09
N ALA A 110 -4.57 12.96 -3.78
CA ALA A 110 -4.82 12.90 -5.21
C ALA A 110 -3.60 12.55 -6.07
N VAL A 111 -3.88 11.84 -7.16
CA VAL A 111 -2.87 11.44 -8.14
C VAL A 111 -2.91 12.40 -9.33
N GLY A 112 -1.76 12.99 -9.67
CA GLY A 112 -1.66 13.86 -10.84
C GLY A 112 -1.76 13.12 -12.17
N ALA A 113 -2.28 13.81 -13.19
CA ALA A 113 -2.49 13.27 -14.54
C ALA A 113 -1.26 12.56 -15.15
N PRO A 114 -0.01 13.06 -15.03
CA PRO A 114 1.14 12.37 -15.63
C PRO A 114 1.37 10.95 -15.11
N LEU A 115 1.04 10.66 -13.84
CA LEU A 115 1.15 9.31 -13.31
C LEU A 115 -0.04 8.45 -13.77
N LEU A 116 -1.25 9.02 -13.76
CA LEU A 116 -2.46 8.32 -14.21
C LEU A 116 -2.35 7.86 -15.67
N GLU A 117 -1.83 8.72 -16.56
CA GLU A 117 -1.58 8.37 -17.97
C GLU A 117 -0.66 7.14 -18.09
N ARG A 118 0.46 7.12 -17.35
CA ARG A 118 1.41 5.99 -17.37
C ARG A 118 0.82 4.71 -16.80
N VAL A 119 0.02 4.80 -15.73
CA VAL A 119 -0.69 3.65 -15.15
C VAL A 119 -1.75 3.13 -16.12
N GLN A 120 -2.47 4.02 -16.79
CA GLN A 120 -3.43 3.66 -17.82
C GLN A 120 -2.74 2.95 -19.00
N ASP A 121 -1.57 3.43 -19.43
CA ASP A 121 -0.76 2.79 -20.46
C ASP A 121 -0.36 1.37 -20.03
N ALA A 122 0.21 1.20 -18.84
CA ALA A 122 0.55 -0.13 -18.30
C ALA A 122 -0.65 -1.08 -18.28
N ARG A 123 -1.82 -0.58 -17.84
CA ARG A 123 -3.08 -1.32 -17.85
C ARG A 123 -3.49 -1.73 -19.26
N ARG A 124 -3.40 -0.84 -20.25
CA ARG A 124 -3.71 -1.16 -21.66
C ARG A 124 -2.79 -2.23 -22.22
N HIS A 125 -1.54 -2.32 -21.75
CA HIS A 125 -0.59 -3.39 -22.09
C HIS A 125 -0.77 -4.67 -21.27
N GLY A 126 -1.77 -4.72 -20.37
CA GLY A 126 -2.17 -5.93 -19.63
C GLY A 126 -1.56 -6.07 -18.23
N ALA A 127 -0.99 -5.00 -17.65
CA ALA A 127 -0.56 -5.01 -16.26
C ALA A 127 -1.76 -5.05 -15.30
N THR A 128 -1.63 -5.78 -14.19
CA THR A 128 -2.59 -5.73 -13.09
C THR A 128 -2.34 -4.47 -12.28
N VAL A 129 -3.33 -3.59 -12.17
CA VAL A 129 -3.24 -2.36 -11.36
C VAL A 129 -3.98 -2.55 -10.04
N LEU A 130 -3.32 -2.28 -8.92
CA LEU A 130 -3.90 -2.26 -7.57
C LEU A 130 -3.68 -0.87 -6.96
N ALA A 131 -4.64 -0.36 -6.19
CA ALA A 131 -4.56 0.97 -5.60
C ALA A 131 -4.79 0.93 -4.08
N LEU A 132 -3.87 1.53 -3.33
CA LEU A 132 -4.03 1.86 -1.91
C LEU A 132 -4.10 3.38 -1.80
N ASP A 133 -5.28 3.92 -1.51
CA ASP A 133 -5.46 5.37 -1.49
C ASP A 133 -6.15 5.90 -0.24
N GLY A 134 -6.00 7.22 -0.02
CA GLY A 134 -6.77 7.92 0.99
C GLY A 134 -8.21 8.10 0.52
N ALA A 135 -9.15 8.09 1.46
CA ALA A 135 -10.39 8.81 1.23
C ALA A 135 -9.98 10.26 0.97
N GLY A 136 -10.26 10.78 -0.24
CA GLY A 136 -10.02 12.19 -0.55
C GLY A 136 -10.66 13.11 0.50
N PRO A 137 -10.42 14.43 0.45
CA PRO A 137 -10.90 15.34 1.49
C PRO A 137 -12.37 15.09 1.79
N VAL A 138 -12.68 14.80 3.06
CA VAL A 138 -14.05 14.61 3.52
C VAL A 138 -14.81 15.89 3.16
N ALA A 139 -15.95 15.75 2.47
CA ALA A 139 -16.83 16.89 2.17
C ALA A 139 -17.03 17.74 3.45
N PRO A 140 -17.14 19.07 3.35
CA PRO A 140 -17.21 19.92 4.52
C PRO A 140 -18.36 19.44 5.42
N SER A 141 -18.01 19.14 6.67
CA SER A 141 -19.00 19.02 7.74
C SER A 141 -19.84 20.29 7.73
N THR A 142 -21.16 20.14 7.81
CA THR A 142 -22.11 21.25 7.90
C THR A 142 -21.84 22.16 9.09
N ASP A 143 -21.00 21.72 10.02
CA ASP A 143 -20.49 22.46 11.16
C ASP A 143 -19.17 23.16 10.81
N GLY A 144 -19.28 24.26 10.07
CA GLY A 144 -18.64 25.55 10.37
C GLY A 144 -17.12 25.72 10.54
N ASP A 145 -16.27 24.69 10.50
CA ASP A 145 -14.82 24.86 10.76
C ASP A 145 -13.94 24.49 9.55
N LEU A 146 -13.23 25.52 9.07
CA LEU A 146 -12.15 25.59 8.07
C LEU A 146 -11.73 24.25 7.41
N ALA A 147 -12.50 23.80 6.41
CA ALA A 147 -12.01 22.87 5.41
C ALA A 147 -11.02 23.61 4.50
N GLY A 148 -9.77 23.13 4.46
CA GLY A 148 -8.75 23.59 3.50
C GLY A 148 -9.23 23.45 2.04
N PRO A 149 -8.57 24.12 1.08
CA PRO A 149 -9.00 24.11 -0.31
C PRO A 149 -9.04 22.66 -0.82
N THR A 150 -10.25 22.14 -1.01
CA THR A 150 -10.49 20.86 -1.66
C THR A 150 -10.51 21.14 -3.16
N ASP A 151 -9.35 21.10 -3.81
CA ASP A 151 -9.26 21.37 -5.24
C ASP A 151 -10.09 20.31 -6.00
N PRO A 152 -11.05 20.67 -6.86
CA PRO A 152 -11.79 19.69 -7.66
C PRO A 152 -10.89 18.77 -8.48
N ALA A 153 -9.68 19.21 -8.83
CA ALA A 153 -8.67 18.37 -9.47
C ALA A 153 -8.24 17.19 -8.58
N ASP A 154 -8.21 17.38 -7.26
CA ASP A 154 -7.79 16.34 -6.32
C ASP A 154 -8.79 15.18 -6.24
N LEU A 155 -10.09 15.53 -6.22
CA LEU A 155 -11.17 14.53 -6.25
C LEU A 155 -11.21 13.77 -7.59
N ALA A 156 -10.95 14.47 -8.70
CA ALA A 156 -10.87 13.86 -10.02
C ALA A 156 -9.73 12.83 -10.11
N GLY A 157 -8.54 13.15 -9.60
CA GLY A 157 -7.39 12.25 -9.66
C GLY A 157 -7.60 10.91 -8.92
N LEU A 158 -8.27 10.93 -7.76
CA LEU A 158 -8.63 9.69 -7.04
C LEU A 158 -9.73 8.90 -7.75
N ALA A 159 -10.72 9.58 -8.35
CA ALA A 159 -11.76 8.94 -9.12
C ALA A 159 -11.21 8.26 -10.38
N ASP A 160 -10.27 8.90 -11.07
CA ASP A 160 -9.58 8.34 -12.22
C ASP A 160 -8.75 7.12 -11.82
N LEU A 161 -7.99 7.19 -10.72
CA LEU A 161 -7.28 6.03 -10.18
C LEU A 161 -8.23 4.87 -9.89
N ALA A 162 -9.39 5.14 -9.31
CA ALA A 162 -10.40 4.13 -9.02
C ALA A 162 -10.92 3.43 -10.29
N GLY A 163 -11.05 4.17 -11.40
CA GLY A 163 -11.42 3.60 -12.71
C GLY A 163 -10.33 2.74 -13.35
N LEU A 164 -9.06 2.94 -12.98
CA LEU A 164 -7.92 2.17 -13.49
C LEU A 164 -7.65 0.91 -12.66
N ALA A 165 -7.90 0.95 -11.35
CA ALA A 165 -7.57 -0.14 -10.44
C ALA A 165 -8.46 -1.38 -10.67
N HIS A 166 -7.83 -2.56 -10.67
CA HIS A 166 -8.55 -3.85 -10.64
C HIS A 166 -8.98 -4.21 -9.22
N GLU A 167 -8.28 -3.70 -8.22
CA GLU A 167 -8.59 -3.82 -6.79
C GLU A 167 -8.17 -2.52 -6.10
N ARG A 168 -8.99 -2.02 -5.19
CA ARG A 168 -8.76 -0.76 -4.49
C ARG A 168 -9.04 -0.90 -3.00
N LEU A 169 -8.10 -0.44 -2.18
CA LEU A 169 -8.30 -0.26 -0.74
C LEU A 169 -8.25 1.23 -0.43
N THR A 170 -9.37 1.78 0.01
CA THR A 170 -9.45 3.17 0.47
C THR A 170 -9.33 3.21 2.00
N VAL A 171 -8.40 4.03 2.48
CA VAL A 171 -8.12 4.23 3.89
C VAL A 171 -8.80 5.51 4.37
N GLY A 172 -9.72 5.38 5.34
CA GLY A 172 -10.42 6.52 5.94
C GLY A 172 -9.53 7.36 6.87
N THR A 173 -9.95 8.60 7.15
CA THR A 173 -9.28 9.56 8.04
C THR A 173 -9.53 9.25 9.52
N ALA A 174 -9.08 8.11 10.03
CA ALA A 174 -9.15 7.83 11.46
C ALA A 174 -7.85 8.25 12.15
N ALA A 175 -7.87 9.44 12.77
CA ALA A 175 -6.91 10.03 13.73
C ALA A 175 -5.46 9.47 13.73
N GLU A 176 -4.56 10.36 13.29
CA GLU A 176 -3.09 10.37 13.37
C GLU A 176 -2.29 9.35 12.53
N GLU A 177 -2.64 8.05 12.38
CA GLU A 177 -1.83 7.14 11.51
C GLU A 177 -2.61 5.99 10.82
N PRO A 178 -3.73 6.24 10.11
CA PRO A 178 -4.48 5.16 9.46
C PRO A 178 -3.79 4.61 8.22
N PHE A 179 -3.00 5.41 7.51
CA PHE A 179 -2.37 5.03 6.23
C PHE A 179 -1.15 4.11 6.43
N ASP A 180 -0.27 4.43 7.38
CA ASP A 180 0.90 3.60 7.69
C ASP A 180 0.48 2.26 8.32
N LEU A 181 -0.55 2.28 9.17
CA LEU A 181 -1.17 1.05 9.67
C LEU A 181 -1.71 0.20 8.52
N ALA A 182 -2.41 0.80 7.54
CA ALA A 182 -2.90 0.07 6.37
C ALA A 182 -1.75 -0.58 5.60
N GLN A 183 -0.64 0.13 5.40
CA GLN A 183 0.55 -0.40 4.74
C GLN A 183 1.15 -1.59 5.48
N HIS A 184 1.27 -1.49 6.80
CA HIS A 184 1.76 -2.57 7.64
C HIS A 184 0.87 -3.81 7.53
N LEU A 185 -0.46 -3.62 7.64
CA LEU A 185 -1.41 -4.72 7.58
C LEU A 185 -1.48 -5.38 6.20
N VAL A 186 -1.48 -4.58 5.13
CA VAL A 186 -1.47 -5.09 3.75
C VAL A 186 -0.23 -5.94 3.51
N SER A 187 0.94 -5.46 3.93
CA SER A 187 2.20 -6.22 3.80
C SER A 187 2.13 -7.53 4.56
N ALA A 188 1.82 -7.47 5.86
CA ALA A 188 1.75 -8.64 6.72
C ALA A 188 0.71 -9.65 6.24
N ALA A 189 -0.44 -9.19 5.73
CA ALA A 189 -1.49 -10.04 5.18
C ALA A 189 -1.08 -10.66 3.83
N ALA A 190 -0.33 -9.96 2.98
CA ALA A 190 0.12 -10.48 1.69
C ALA A 190 1.13 -11.63 1.85
N GLY A 191 1.98 -11.57 2.89
CA GLY A 191 2.91 -12.64 3.26
C GLY A 191 2.23 -13.91 3.79
N GLN A 192 0.94 -13.89 4.13
CA GLN A 192 0.24 -15.03 4.73
C GLN A 192 -0.09 -16.15 3.73
N PRO A 193 0.28 -17.42 4.01
CA PRO A 193 -0.19 -18.54 3.21
C PRO A 193 -1.71 -18.69 3.35
N VAL A 194 -2.39 -18.94 2.23
CA VAL A 194 -3.83 -19.20 2.20
C VAL A 194 -4.12 -20.46 3.04
N GLY A 195 -4.77 -20.31 4.20
CA GLY A 195 -5.20 -21.43 5.04
C GLY A 195 -4.48 -21.65 6.37
N ARG A 196 -3.55 -20.76 6.80
CA ARG A 196 -3.07 -20.72 8.20
C ARG A 196 -3.50 -19.43 8.90
N ARG A 197 -3.64 -19.53 10.25
CA ARG A 197 -4.22 -18.59 11.23
C ARG A 197 -4.18 -17.10 10.82
N SER A 198 -5.31 -16.44 11.06
CA SER A 198 -5.68 -15.07 10.66
C SER A 198 -4.56 -14.02 10.75
N ALA A 199 -4.61 -13.00 9.89
CA ALA A 199 -3.78 -11.80 9.99
C ALA A 199 -3.76 -11.20 11.41
N LEU A 200 -4.85 -11.42 12.17
CA LEU A 200 -5.00 -11.07 13.58
C LEU A 200 -4.04 -11.82 14.53
N GLY A 201 -3.71 -13.07 14.23
CA GLY A 201 -2.76 -13.87 15.02
C GLY A 201 -1.32 -13.36 14.90
N ARG A 202 -0.95 -12.81 13.74
CA ARG A 202 0.38 -12.19 13.56
C ARG A 202 0.44 -10.74 13.98
N LEU A 203 -0.66 -9.99 13.94
CA LEU A 203 -0.73 -8.69 14.64
C LEU A 203 -0.46 -8.84 16.14
N ALA A 204 -1.03 -9.88 16.76
CA ALA A 204 -0.73 -10.20 18.16
C ALA A 204 0.75 -10.59 18.37
N GLU A 205 1.35 -11.31 17.43
CA GLU A 205 2.76 -11.72 17.48
C GLU A 205 3.73 -10.55 17.23
N LEU A 206 3.44 -9.68 16.26
CA LEU A 206 4.19 -8.45 15.94
C LEU A 206 4.06 -7.41 17.04
N ALA A 207 2.86 -7.23 17.61
CA ALA A 207 2.67 -6.39 18.80
C ALA A 207 3.46 -6.94 20.00
N GLY A 208 3.54 -8.26 20.16
CA GLY A 208 4.38 -8.91 21.17
C GLY A 208 5.89 -8.66 20.97
N ARG A 209 6.38 -8.72 19.72
CA ARG A 209 7.78 -8.45 19.36
C ARG A 209 8.19 -6.98 19.50
N LEU A 210 7.26 -6.04 19.28
CA LEU A 210 7.49 -4.60 19.44
C LEU A 210 7.33 -4.12 20.90
N ALA A 211 6.67 -4.90 21.75
CA ALA A 211 6.53 -4.64 23.19
C ALA A 211 7.61 -5.32 24.04
N SER A 212 8.35 -6.27 23.47
CA SER A 212 9.55 -6.82 24.10
C SER A 212 10.74 -5.93 23.73
N ALA A 213 11.25 -5.18 24.71
CA ALA A 213 12.53 -4.50 24.57
C ALA A 213 13.59 -5.52 24.11
N PRO A 214 14.56 -5.14 23.25
CA PRO A 214 15.64 -6.04 22.89
C PRO A 214 16.33 -6.47 24.18
N SER A 215 16.44 -7.78 24.41
CA SER A 215 17.46 -8.27 25.32
C SER A 215 18.79 -7.87 24.69
N LEU A 216 19.37 -6.76 25.16
CA LEU A 216 20.75 -6.42 24.90
C LEU A 216 21.60 -7.55 25.50
N SER A 217 21.85 -8.59 24.72
CA SER A 217 22.94 -9.51 24.97
C SER A 217 24.22 -8.70 24.81
N ARG A 218 24.72 -8.23 25.96
CA ARG A 218 26.07 -7.69 26.14
C ARG A 218 27.08 -8.61 25.44
N TRP A 219 27.72 -8.11 24.40
CA TRP A 219 29.10 -8.42 24.02
C TRP A 219 29.72 -7.16 23.45
#